data_AF-A0A259KII9-F1
#
_entry.id   AF-A0A259KII9-F1
#
_cell.length_a   1.000
_cell.length_b   1.000
_cell.length_c   1.000
_cell.angle_alpha   90.00
_cell.angle_beta   90.00
_cell.angle_gamma   90.00
#
_symmetry.space_group_name_H-M   'P 1'
#
loop_
_entity.id
_entity.type
_entity.pdbx_description
1 polymer ?
#
loop_
_entity_poly.entity_id
_entity_poly.type
_entity_poly.pdbx_seq_one_letter_code
_entity_poly.pdbx_strand_id
1 'polypeptide(L)'
;MSSLKKNVKIAVALRTARAAIGWNQQEFADEMAVAKSTIARIETLEVSPKADLLLQAMEIFSKAGVQVDFFSGGNLTVVADTQALDNAELRLMNEALRRSDRKGPLTLASEEVARQKMLMGKKGPLTELSQQLAPQDISPIIKGPLSELGEHLLRKRKAKD
;
A
#
# COMPACT_ATOMS: atom_id res chain seq x y z
N MET A 1 16.84 -31.43 -14.96
CA MET A 1 15.38 -31.42 -14.67
C MET A 1 14.63 -32.01 -15.86
N SER A 2 13.68 -32.93 -15.64
CA SER A 2 12.90 -33.55 -16.72
C SER A 2 12.02 -32.54 -17.45
N SER A 3 11.63 -32.83 -18.70
CA SER A 3 10.73 -31.99 -19.49
C SER A 3 9.41 -31.72 -18.75
N LEU A 4 8.81 -32.75 -18.15
CA LEU A 4 7.61 -32.61 -17.34
C LEU A 4 7.80 -31.66 -16.15
N LYS A 5 8.90 -31.78 -15.39
CA LYS A 5 9.17 -30.89 -14.24
C LYS A 5 9.36 -29.44 -14.68
N LYS A 6 9.91 -29.18 -15.88
CA LYS A 6 9.99 -27.82 -16.45
C LYS A 6 8.59 -27.24 -16.70
N ASN A 7 7.70 -28.01 -17.31
CA ASN A 7 6.33 -27.57 -17.56
C ASN A 7 5.55 -27.35 -16.26
N VAL A 8 5.74 -28.22 -15.26
CA VAL A 8 5.19 -28.02 -13.90
C VAL A 8 5.66 -26.68 -13.32
N LYS A 9 6.97 -26.40 -13.38
CA LYS A 9 7.53 -25.13 -12.87
C LYS A 9 6.89 -23.94 -13.59
N ILE A 10 6.76 -23.99 -14.91
CA ILE A 10 6.12 -22.94 -15.71
C ILE A 10 4.65 -22.74 -15.31
N ALA A 11 3.85 -23.81 -15.23
CA ALA A 11 2.45 -23.71 -14.86
C ALA A 11 2.25 -23.12 -13.46
N VAL A 12 3.06 -23.54 -12.48
CA VAL A 12 3.03 -22.99 -11.13
C VAL A 12 3.46 -21.52 -11.14
N ALA A 13 4.53 -21.18 -11.86
CA ALA A 13 5.04 -19.82 -11.98
C ALA A 13 3.99 -18.83 -12.52
N LEU A 14 3.31 -19.19 -13.61
CA LEU A 14 2.23 -18.36 -14.19
C LEU A 14 1.10 -18.14 -13.18
N ARG A 15 0.67 -19.20 -12.48
CA ARG A 15 -0.40 -19.12 -11.47
C ARG A 15 0.01 -18.25 -10.29
N THR A 16 1.23 -18.41 -9.81
CA THR A 16 1.76 -17.65 -8.67
C THR A 16 1.91 -16.17 -9.01
N ALA A 17 2.50 -15.84 -10.16
CA ALA A 17 2.69 -14.46 -10.58
C ALA A 17 1.35 -13.75 -10.78
N ARG A 18 0.40 -14.42 -11.46
CA ARG A 18 -0.96 -13.92 -11.65
C ARG A 18 -1.68 -13.67 -10.31
N ALA A 19 -1.55 -14.60 -9.37
CA ALA A 19 -2.13 -14.46 -8.04
C ALA A 19 -1.50 -13.33 -7.23
N ALA A 20 -0.18 -13.12 -7.35
CA ALA A 20 0.53 -12.01 -6.71
C ALA A 20 0.00 -10.64 -7.18
N ILE A 21 -0.37 -10.53 -8.45
CA ILE A 21 -1.00 -9.32 -9.03
C ILE A 21 -2.50 -9.24 -8.67
N GLY A 22 -3.13 -10.36 -8.28
CA GLY A 22 -4.56 -10.45 -7.97
C GLY A 22 -5.45 -10.70 -9.17
N TRP A 23 -4.87 -11.07 -10.32
CA TRP A 23 -5.62 -11.42 -11.52
C TRP A 23 -6.24 -12.82 -11.42
N ASN A 24 -7.43 -12.98 -11.97
CA ASN A 24 -8.02 -14.27 -12.28
C ASN A 24 -7.57 -14.76 -13.68
N GLN A 25 -7.91 -16.00 -14.04
CA GLN A 25 -7.45 -16.60 -15.30
C GLN A 25 -7.96 -15.87 -16.56
N GLN A 26 -9.16 -15.27 -16.50
CA GLN A 26 -9.69 -14.47 -17.61
C GLN A 26 -8.90 -13.15 -17.74
N GLU A 27 -8.74 -12.40 -16.64
CA GLU A 27 -7.99 -11.14 -16.65
C GLU A 27 -6.57 -11.32 -17.21
N PHE A 28 -5.87 -12.38 -16.80
CA PHE A 28 -4.55 -12.65 -17.36
C PHE A 28 -4.59 -13.06 -18.83
N ALA A 29 -5.61 -13.80 -19.26
CA ALA A 29 -5.77 -14.13 -20.67
C ALA A 29 -6.02 -12.88 -21.52
N ASP A 30 -6.79 -11.92 -20.98
CA ASP A 30 -7.06 -10.62 -21.60
C ASP A 30 -5.77 -9.81 -21.76
N GLU A 31 -4.95 -9.71 -20.70
CA GLU A 31 -3.63 -9.05 -20.74
C GLU A 31 -2.67 -9.73 -21.74
N MET A 32 -2.70 -11.06 -21.80
CA MET A 32 -1.92 -11.86 -22.76
C MET A 32 -2.48 -11.79 -24.19
N ALA A 33 -3.66 -11.20 -24.40
CA ALA A 33 -4.39 -11.20 -25.68
C ALA A 33 -4.60 -12.62 -26.25
N VAL A 34 -4.93 -13.58 -25.39
CA VAL A 34 -5.23 -14.97 -25.79
C VAL A 34 -6.57 -15.43 -25.21
N ALA A 35 -7.12 -16.52 -25.76
CA ALA A 35 -8.29 -17.15 -25.15
C ALA A 35 -7.98 -17.67 -23.74
N LYS A 36 -8.95 -17.55 -22.82
CA LYS A 36 -8.86 -18.13 -21.45
C LYS A 36 -8.53 -19.62 -21.47
N SER A 37 -9.06 -20.37 -22.44
CA SER A 37 -8.78 -21.80 -22.60
C SER A 37 -7.29 -22.07 -22.87
N THR A 38 -6.57 -21.17 -23.55
CA THR A 38 -5.13 -21.28 -23.74
C THR A 38 -4.39 -21.24 -22.41
N ILE A 39 -4.70 -20.26 -21.55
CA ILE A 39 -4.12 -20.16 -20.22
C ILE A 39 -4.48 -21.38 -19.37
N ALA A 40 -5.75 -21.80 -19.39
CA ALA A 40 -6.21 -22.96 -18.65
C ALA A 40 -5.42 -24.23 -18.99
N ARG A 41 -5.26 -24.53 -20.28
CA ARG A 41 -4.54 -25.72 -20.76
C ARG A 41 -3.05 -25.69 -20.39
N ILE A 42 -2.44 -24.51 -20.35
CA ILE A 42 -1.06 -24.34 -19.89
C ILE A 42 -0.97 -24.58 -18.37
N GLU A 43 -1.85 -23.95 -17.59
CA GLU A 43 -1.90 -24.06 -16.13
C GLU A 43 -2.23 -25.50 -15.66
N THR A 44 -2.93 -26.30 -16.47
CA THR A 44 -3.27 -27.71 -16.22
C THR A 44 -2.30 -28.73 -16.86
N LEU A 45 -1.21 -28.27 -17.49
CA LEU A 45 -0.21 -29.11 -18.16
C LEU A 45 -0.72 -29.92 -19.38
N GLU A 46 -1.88 -29.56 -19.92
CA GLU A 46 -2.37 -30.15 -21.17
C GLU A 46 -1.52 -29.74 -22.38
N VAL A 47 -0.92 -28.55 -22.33
CA VAL A 47 0.01 -28.07 -23.37
C VAL A 47 1.23 -27.38 -22.77
N SER A 48 2.37 -27.53 -23.44
CA SER A 48 3.54 -26.70 -23.16
C SER A 48 3.38 -25.36 -23.89
N PRO A 49 3.61 -24.22 -23.21
CA PRO A 49 3.62 -22.92 -23.87
C PRO A 49 4.83 -22.78 -24.79
N LYS A 50 4.68 -21.98 -25.85
CA LYS A 50 5.79 -21.56 -26.72
C LYS A 50 6.64 -20.50 -26.02
N ALA A 51 7.90 -20.37 -26.44
CA ALA A 51 8.85 -19.41 -25.87
C ALA A 51 8.32 -17.96 -25.94
N ASP A 52 7.76 -17.54 -27.07
CA ASP A 52 7.25 -16.18 -27.26
C ASP A 52 6.15 -15.81 -26.25
N LEU A 53 5.27 -16.77 -25.95
CA LEU A 53 4.21 -16.58 -24.96
C LEU A 53 4.79 -16.42 -23.54
N LEU A 54 5.87 -17.13 -23.22
CA LEU A 54 6.55 -16.97 -21.94
C LEU A 54 7.28 -15.63 -21.84
N LEU A 55 7.90 -15.17 -22.92
CA LEU A 55 8.55 -13.85 -22.97
C LEU A 55 7.52 -12.73 -22.79
N GLN A 56 6.38 -12.83 -23.46
CA GLN A 56 5.27 -11.89 -23.27
C GLN A 56 4.76 -11.90 -21.83
N ALA A 57 4.58 -13.08 -21.22
CA ALA A 57 4.18 -13.19 -19.82
C ALA A 57 5.19 -12.53 -18.87
N MET A 58 6.50 -12.73 -19.12
CA MET A 58 7.56 -12.06 -18.35
C MET A 58 7.48 -10.54 -18.45
N GLU A 59 7.24 -10.01 -19.66
CA GLU A 59 7.11 -8.57 -19.87
C GLU A 59 5.89 -8.00 -19.13
N ILE A 60 4.74 -8.67 -19.24
CA ILE A 60 3.49 -8.25 -18.58
C ILE A 60 3.65 -8.27 -17.06
N PHE A 61 4.21 -9.35 -16.50
CA PHE A 61 4.46 -9.41 -15.06
C PHE A 61 5.44 -8.34 -14.61
N SER A 62 6.53 -8.11 -15.36
CA SER A 62 7.49 -7.06 -15.02
C SER A 62 6.84 -5.67 -15.03
N LYS A 63 5.95 -5.38 -15.98
CA LYS A 63 5.19 -4.11 -16.00
C LYS A 63 4.24 -3.96 -14.81
N ALA A 64 3.75 -5.09 -14.28
CA ALA A 64 2.93 -5.15 -13.08
C ALA A 64 3.76 -5.19 -11.77
N GLY A 65 5.09 -5.08 -11.84
CA GLY A 65 5.99 -5.10 -10.69
C GLY A 65 6.33 -6.50 -10.17
N VAL A 66 6.07 -7.55 -10.95
CA VAL A 66 6.33 -8.95 -10.58
C VAL A 66 7.40 -9.57 -11.50
N GLN A 67 8.50 -10.02 -10.90
CA GLN A 67 9.55 -10.75 -11.59
C GLN A 67 9.42 -12.25 -11.32
N VAL A 68 9.59 -13.05 -12.37
CA VAL A 68 9.40 -14.50 -12.33
C VAL A 68 10.58 -15.20 -12.99
N ASP A 69 11.19 -16.13 -12.27
CA ASP A 69 12.24 -16.98 -12.83
C ASP A 69 11.68 -18.34 -13.27
N PHE A 70 11.40 -18.45 -14.56
CA PHE A 70 10.90 -19.69 -15.17
C PHE A 70 11.99 -20.75 -15.36
N PHE A 71 13.25 -20.34 -15.55
CA PHE A 71 14.27 -21.21 -16.18
C PHE A 71 15.42 -21.56 -15.26
N SER A 72 15.78 -20.68 -14.32
CA SER A 72 17.00 -20.81 -13.54
C SER A 72 16.77 -21.59 -12.25
N GLY A 73 17.75 -22.41 -11.88
CA GLY A 73 17.72 -23.21 -10.64
C GLY A 73 16.60 -24.25 -10.57
N GLY A 74 16.62 -25.04 -9.49
CA GLY A 74 15.58 -26.02 -9.17
C GLY A 74 14.33 -25.42 -8.54
N ASN A 75 14.45 -24.22 -7.95
CA ASN A 75 13.38 -23.55 -7.22
C ASN A 75 12.59 -22.61 -8.14
N LEU A 76 11.32 -22.36 -7.82
CA LEU A 76 10.56 -21.27 -8.39
C LEU A 76 10.75 -20.02 -7.53
N THR A 77 11.23 -18.94 -8.15
CA THR A 77 11.37 -17.62 -7.51
C THR A 77 10.40 -16.66 -8.16
N VAL A 78 9.58 -16.00 -7.34
CA VAL A 78 8.69 -14.91 -7.72
C VAL A 78 8.94 -13.75 -6.76
N VAL A 79 9.23 -12.58 -7.30
CA VAL A 79 9.49 -11.36 -6.52
C VAL A 79 8.47 -10.32 -6.93
N ALA A 80 7.74 -9.78 -5.95
CA ALA A 80 6.86 -8.64 -6.14
C ALA A 80 7.55 -7.40 -5.56
N ASP A 81 7.70 -6.35 -6.35
CA ASP A 81 8.25 -5.07 -5.90
C ASP A 81 7.20 -4.24 -5.12
N THR A 82 7.62 -3.06 -4.65
CA THR A 82 6.72 -2.17 -3.90
C THR A 82 5.50 -1.74 -4.71
N GLN A 83 5.65 -1.49 -6.02
CA GLN A 83 4.54 -1.12 -6.87
C GLN A 83 3.51 -2.25 -6.99
N ALA A 84 3.96 -3.50 -7.13
CA ALA A 84 3.09 -4.66 -7.14
C ALA A 84 2.33 -4.81 -5.81
N LEU A 85 3.00 -4.58 -4.69
CA LEU A 85 2.38 -4.63 -3.35
C LEU A 85 1.35 -3.51 -3.16
N ASP A 86 1.64 -2.28 -3.59
CA ASP A 86 0.72 -1.15 -3.51
C ASP A 86 -0.54 -1.42 -4.37
N ASN A 87 -0.35 -1.93 -5.59
CA ASN A 87 -1.46 -2.32 -6.46
C ASN A 87 -2.31 -3.45 -5.85
N ALA A 88 -1.67 -4.44 -5.22
CA ALA A 88 -2.36 -5.52 -4.54
C ALA A 88 -3.17 -4.98 -3.34
N GLU A 89 -2.62 -4.05 -2.56
CA GLU A 89 -3.34 -3.39 -1.47
C GLU A 89 -4.61 -2.71 -1.96
N LEU A 90 -4.50 -1.85 -2.99
CA LEU A 90 -5.65 -1.16 -3.58
C LEU A 90 -6.74 -2.13 -4.05
N ARG A 91 -6.33 -3.23 -4.70
CA ARG A 91 -7.25 -4.26 -5.19
C ARG A 91 -7.92 -5.03 -4.06
N LEU A 92 -7.18 -5.38 -3.01
CA LEU A 92 -7.70 -6.13 -1.85
C LEU A 92 -8.66 -5.28 -1.00
N MET A 93 -8.44 -3.96 -0.97
CA MET A 93 -9.36 -3.01 -0.33
C MET A 93 -10.63 -2.75 -1.16
N ASN A 94 -10.63 -3.11 -2.44
CA ASN A 94 -11.79 -2.89 -3.30
C ASN A 94 -12.95 -3.84 -2.97
N GLU A 95 -14.02 -3.29 -2.40
CA GLU A 95 -15.18 -4.07 -1.99
C GLU A 95 -15.97 -4.68 -3.16
N ALA A 96 -15.92 -4.07 -4.35
CA ALA A 96 -16.63 -4.57 -5.53
C ALA A 96 -16.07 -5.89 -6.06
N LEU A 97 -14.77 -6.14 -5.80
CA LEU A 97 -14.08 -7.37 -6.20
C LEU A 97 -14.16 -8.47 -5.15
N ARG A 98 -14.86 -8.23 -4.03
CA ARG A 98 -15.03 -9.22 -2.99
C ARG A 98 -15.97 -10.32 -3.42
N ARG A 99 -15.80 -11.47 -2.76
CA ARG A 99 -16.74 -12.58 -2.83
C ARG A 99 -18.16 -12.09 -2.54
N SER A 100 -19.09 -12.40 -3.44
CA SER A 100 -20.48 -11.94 -3.39
C SER A 100 -21.23 -12.41 -2.15
N ASP A 101 -20.83 -13.56 -1.59
CA ASP A 101 -21.42 -14.19 -0.39
C ASP A 101 -20.91 -13.60 0.93
N ARG A 102 -19.87 -12.73 0.91
CA ARG A 102 -19.24 -12.18 2.13
C ARG A 102 -19.13 -10.66 2.05
N LYS A 103 -20.18 -9.96 2.47
CA LYS A 103 -20.25 -8.48 2.55
C LYS A 103 -19.88 -7.91 3.93
N GLY A 104 -18.96 -8.57 4.64
CA GLY A 104 -18.48 -8.09 5.94
C GLY A 104 -17.39 -7.01 5.80
N PRO A 105 -17.13 -6.19 6.82
CA PRO A 105 -16.08 -5.16 6.79
C PRO A 105 -14.69 -5.78 6.55
N LEU A 106 -13.75 -5.01 5.98
CA LEU A 106 -12.32 -5.38 5.96
C LEU A 106 -11.80 -5.46 7.39
N THR A 107 -11.85 -6.64 8.01
CA THR A 107 -11.50 -6.82 9.44
C THR A 107 -10.13 -6.23 9.76
N LEU A 108 -9.09 -6.59 9.01
CA LEU A 108 -7.73 -6.08 9.23
C LEU A 108 -7.62 -4.56 9.01
N ALA A 109 -8.24 -4.00 7.97
CA ALA A 109 -8.22 -2.56 7.74
C ALA A 109 -9.01 -1.79 8.81
N SER A 110 -10.14 -2.34 9.25
CA SER A 110 -10.99 -1.76 10.29
C SER A 110 -10.30 -1.78 11.65
N GLU A 111 -9.61 -2.88 11.96
CA GLU A 111 -8.78 -3.04 13.16
C GLU A 111 -7.61 -2.05 13.15
N GLU A 112 -6.93 -1.87 12.01
CA GLU A 112 -5.82 -0.92 11.90
C GLU A 112 -6.29 0.54 12.06
N VAL A 113 -7.42 0.91 11.44
CA VAL A 113 -8.04 2.23 11.63
C VAL A 113 -8.45 2.45 13.08
N ALA A 114 -9.05 1.44 13.74
CA ALA A 114 -9.41 1.51 15.15
C ALA A 114 -8.16 1.66 16.04
N ARG A 115 -7.10 0.92 15.75
CA ARG A 115 -5.80 1.00 16.42
C ARG A 115 -5.20 2.39 16.26
N GLN A 116 -5.12 2.93 15.05
CA GLN A 116 -4.62 4.28 14.79
C GLN A 116 -5.43 5.35 15.53
N LYS A 117 -6.77 5.26 15.53
CA LYS A 117 -7.65 6.15 16.31
C LYS A 117 -7.37 6.06 17.82
N MET A 118 -7.17 4.84 18.36
CA MET A 118 -6.79 4.66 19.76
C MET A 118 -5.41 5.23 20.08
N LEU A 119 -4.43 5.09 19.19
CA LEU A 119 -3.10 5.70 19.38
C LEU A 119 -3.16 7.23 19.30
N MET A 120 -3.95 7.79 18.38
CA MET A 120 -4.16 9.23 18.26
C MET A 120 -4.95 9.82 19.43
N GLY A 121 -5.92 9.06 19.99
CA GLY A 121 -6.65 9.41 21.21
C GLY A 121 -5.85 9.17 22.50
N LYS A 122 -4.72 8.44 22.43
CA LYS A 122 -3.71 8.29 23.48
C LYS A 122 -2.58 9.33 23.39
N LYS A 123 -2.71 10.39 22.57
CA LYS A 123 -2.00 11.64 22.90
C LYS A 123 -2.57 12.09 24.24
N GLY A 124 -1.80 11.82 25.31
CA GLY A 124 -2.13 12.17 26.67
C GLY A 124 -2.50 13.66 26.79
N PRO A 125 -3.13 14.04 27.91
CA PRO A 125 -3.72 15.35 28.03
C PRO A 125 -2.65 16.43 27.78
N LEU A 126 -2.90 17.33 26.83
CA LEU A 126 -2.33 18.69 26.87
C LEU A 126 -2.63 19.41 28.21
N THR A 127 -3.39 18.77 29.09
CA THR A 127 -3.74 19.14 30.46
C THR A 127 -2.64 18.86 31.50
N GLU A 128 -1.62 18.03 31.23
CA GLU A 128 -0.51 17.83 32.19
C GLU A 128 0.67 18.79 31.99
N LEU A 129 0.89 19.29 30.76
CA LEU A 129 1.88 20.35 30.51
C LEU A 129 1.41 21.73 30.99
N SER A 130 0.10 21.94 31.18
CA SER A 130 -0.45 23.17 31.75
C SER A 130 -0.41 23.21 33.28
N GLN A 131 -0.19 22.07 33.96
CA GLN A 131 -0.05 22.01 35.43
C GLN A 131 1.40 22.04 35.92
N GLN A 132 2.39 21.83 35.04
CA GLN A 132 3.82 22.02 35.36
C GLN A 132 4.36 23.40 34.99
N LEU A 133 3.56 24.23 34.33
CA LEU A 133 3.81 25.67 34.23
C LEU A 133 2.98 26.39 35.29
N ALA A 134 3.29 26.11 36.57
CA ALA A 134 3.10 27.16 37.56
C ALA A 134 3.79 28.42 37.03
N PRO A 135 3.21 29.62 37.14
CA PRO A 135 3.89 30.84 36.75
C PRO A 135 5.17 30.91 37.58
N GLN A 136 6.30 30.58 36.96
CA GLN A 136 7.58 31.01 37.50
C GLN A 136 7.48 32.51 37.54
N ASP A 137 7.60 33.08 38.72
CA ASP A 137 7.60 34.51 38.93
C ASP A 137 8.76 35.09 38.10
N ILE A 138 8.45 35.60 36.91
CA ILE A 138 9.44 36.19 35.98
C ILE A 138 9.76 37.64 36.37
N SER A 139 9.36 38.06 37.57
CA SER A 139 9.84 39.28 38.21
C SER A 139 11.31 39.07 38.62
N PRO A 140 12.29 39.05 37.67
CA PRO A 140 12.94 40.30 37.31
C PRO A 140 13.56 40.36 35.88
N ILE A 141 13.00 39.70 34.85
CA ILE A 141 13.64 39.65 33.49
C ILE A 141 13.13 40.77 32.55
N ILE A 142 12.50 41.83 33.08
CA ILE A 142 12.21 43.04 32.29
C ILE A 142 12.73 44.27 33.06
N LYS A 143 14.03 44.53 32.93
CA LYS A 143 14.59 45.88 33.02
C LYS A 143 15.17 46.23 31.65
N GLY A 144 14.33 46.78 30.77
CA GLY A 144 14.72 47.27 29.44
C GLY A 144 13.49 47.69 28.61
N PRO A 145 13.54 48.77 27.82
CA PRO A 145 12.41 49.67 27.65
C PRO A 145 11.45 49.22 26.54
N LEU A 146 10.36 48.57 26.94
CA LEU A 146 9.14 48.42 26.12
C LEU A 146 7.97 49.25 26.67
N SER A 147 8.22 50.18 27.59
CA SER A 147 7.21 51.11 28.13
C SER A 147 6.86 52.28 27.19
N GLU A 148 7.65 52.54 26.13
CA GLU A 148 7.42 53.73 25.29
C GLU A 148 6.50 53.49 24.08
N LEU A 149 6.39 52.24 23.60
CA LEU A 149 5.47 51.93 22.48
C LEU A 149 4.01 51.77 22.93
N GLY A 150 3.78 51.43 24.21
CA GLY A 150 2.43 51.30 24.78
C GLY A 150 1.74 52.64 25.03
N GLU A 151 2.47 53.65 25.52
CA GLU A 151 1.87 54.97 25.80
C GLU A 151 1.52 55.74 24.51
N HIS A 152 2.31 55.59 23.44
CA HIS A 152 2.05 56.30 22.18
C HIS A 152 0.75 55.85 21.50
N LEU A 153 0.39 54.57 21.66
CA LEU A 153 -0.85 54.00 21.11
C LEU A 153 -2.09 54.34 21.96
N LEU A 154 -1.93 54.53 23.28
CA LEU A 154 -3.04 54.95 24.15
C LEU A 154 -3.39 56.44 24.00
N ARG A 155 -2.43 57.33 23.72
CA ARG A 155 -2.72 58.76 23.51
C ARG A 155 -3.45 59.05 22.20
N LYS A 156 -3.23 58.25 21.14
CA LYS A 156 -3.95 58.40 19.86
C LYS A 156 -5.43 58.00 19.92
N ARG A 157 -5.85 57.17 20.89
CA ARG A 157 -7.25 56.76 21.06
C ARG A 157 -8.10 57.72 21.91
N LYS A 158 -7.49 58.55 22.76
CA LYS A 158 -8.22 59.51 23.61
C LYS A 158 -8.38 60.92 23.02
N ALA A 159 -7.86 61.18 21.82
CA ALA A 159 -7.99 62.49 21.15
C ALA A 159 -9.02 62.49 20.01
N LYS A 160 -9.96 61.53 20.02
CA LYS A 160 -10.98 61.38 18.97
C LYS A 160 -12.40 61.21 19.53
N ASP A 161 -12.64 61.83 20.69
CA ASP A 161 -13.96 62.22 21.21
C ASP A 161 -13.96 63.74 21.39
#